data_AF-A0A6P3ZQD2-F1
#
_entry.id   AF-A0A6P3ZQD2-F1
#
_cell.length_a   1.000
_cell.length_b   1.000
_cell.length_c   1.000
_cell.angle_alpha   90.00
_cell.angle_beta   90.00
_cell.angle_gamma   90.00
#
_symmetry.space_group_name_H-M   'P 1'
#
loop_
_entity.id
_entity.type
_entity.pdbx_description
1 polymer ?
#
loop_
_entity_poly.entity_id
_entity_poly.type
_entity_poly.pdbx_seq_one_letter_code
_entity_poly.pdbx_strand_id
1 'polypeptide(L)'
;MKLVLSLVVAKIYISIYIYIYIFTCNQALLEAVDDANRIHIVDFDIGFGAQWASFMQELPLRNRGTPSLKITAFASPSTHHPVELGLMKENLTQFANEIGISFELEVCNFDILEQTSYTLSVFQTNENEAVAVNFPIWSSSSQPAALPNLLRFIKQLSPRIVVSLDRGCDRFDLPFPQHILQALQSYIILLESLDAVNVPSDALNKIERFLLQPSIESTVLGRLRAPDKMPLWKTLFASAGFTPLTFSNFTETQAECVVKRTPARGFHVEKRQASLVLYWQRRELISASAWRC
;
A
#
# COMPACT_ATOMS: atom_id res chain seq x y z
N MET A 1 -19.00 -6.17 -15.79
CA MET A 1 -19.75 -5.03 -15.18
C MET A 1 -20.42 -5.35 -13.84
N LYS A 2 -21.18 -6.45 -13.68
CA LYS A 2 -21.80 -6.81 -12.38
C LYS A 2 -20.80 -7.25 -11.29
N LEU A 3 -19.64 -7.80 -11.64
CA LEU A 3 -18.57 -8.16 -10.67
C LEU A 3 -17.86 -6.91 -10.12
N VAL A 4 -17.57 -5.94 -11.01
CA VAL A 4 -17.00 -4.63 -10.66
C VAL A 4 -17.97 -3.82 -9.81
N LEU A 5 -19.28 -3.84 -10.12
CA LEU A 5 -20.30 -3.27 -9.24
C LEU A 5 -20.43 -4.01 -7.90
N SER A 6 -20.23 -5.33 -7.85
CA SER A 6 -20.30 -6.09 -6.60
C SER A 6 -19.13 -5.80 -5.66
N LEU A 7 -17.94 -5.54 -6.20
CA LEU A 7 -16.79 -5.02 -5.44
C LEU A 7 -17.00 -3.54 -5.04
N VAL A 8 -17.69 -2.74 -5.86
CA VAL A 8 -18.09 -1.37 -5.52
C VAL A 8 -19.17 -1.33 -4.44
N VAL A 9 -20.05 -2.32 -4.34
CA VAL A 9 -21.02 -2.42 -3.22
C VAL A 9 -20.33 -2.88 -1.93
N ALA A 10 -19.22 -3.63 -2.01
CA ALA A 10 -18.33 -3.88 -0.86
C ALA A 10 -17.45 -2.65 -0.49
N LYS A 11 -17.30 -1.64 -1.37
CA LYS A 11 -16.52 -0.41 -1.09
C LYS A 11 -17.06 0.45 0.05
N ILE A 12 -18.33 0.29 0.45
CA ILE A 12 -18.92 1.15 1.49
C ILE A 12 -18.52 0.69 2.91
N TYR A 13 -18.07 -0.56 3.08
CA TYR A 13 -17.96 -1.16 4.42
C TYR A 13 -16.52 -1.49 4.88
N ILE A 14 -15.57 -1.72 3.95
CA ILE A 14 -14.10 -1.67 4.21
C ILE A 14 -13.56 -0.22 4.11
N SER A 15 -14.45 0.70 3.72
CA SER A 15 -14.27 2.13 3.49
C SER A 15 -13.17 2.78 4.31
N ILE A 16 -13.21 2.73 5.65
CA ILE A 16 -12.24 3.48 6.48
C ILE A 16 -10.79 3.03 6.28
N TYR A 17 -10.53 1.72 6.13
CA TYR A 17 -9.18 1.18 5.95
C TYR A 17 -8.59 1.63 4.62
N ILE A 18 -9.37 1.46 3.56
CA ILE A 18 -8.96 1.80 2.20
C ILE A 18 -8.83 3.32 2.06
N TYR A 19 -9.74 4.10 2.65
CA TYR A 19 -9.65 5.56 2.60
C TYR A 19 -8.47 6.09 3.41
N ILE A 20 -8.22 5.60 4.63
CA ILE A 20 -7.05 6.02 5.39
C ILE A 20 -5.77 5.64 4.66
N TYR A 21 -5.69 4.44 4.09
CA TYR A 21 -4.58 4.04 3.22
C TYR A 21 -4.41 5.02 2.05
N ILE A 22 -5.43 5.16 1.20
CA ILE A 22 -5.38 5.96 -0.03
C ILE A 22 -5.04 7.41 0.29
N PHE A 23 -5.77 8.05 1.21
CA PHE A 23 -5.59 9.47 1.51
C PHE A 23 -4.25 9.75 2.18
N THR A 24 -3.88 8.98 3.21
CA THR A 24 -2.59 9.19 3.91
C THR A 24 -1.41 8.99 2.95
N CYS A 25 -1.46 7.94 2.12
CA CYS A 25 -0.36 7.64 1.22
C CYS A 25 -0.32 8.63 0.06
N ASN A 26 -1.46 8.91 -0.59
CA ASN A 26 -1.51 9.87 -1.68
C ASN A 26 -1.06 11.25 -1.20
N GLN A 27 -1.47 11.69 -0.01
CA GLN A 27 -1.05 12.99 0.49
C GLN A 27 0.47 13.09 0.66
N ALA A 28 1.09 12.08 1.27
CA ALA A 28 2.54 12.04 1.44
C ALA A 28 3.28 11.96 0.09
N LEU A 29 2.76 11.18 -0.86
CA LEU A 29 3.31 11.08 -2.21
C LEU A 29 3.19 12.41 -2.96
N LEU A 30 2.02 13.07 -2.92
CA LEU A 30 1.75 14.36 -3.56
C LEU A 30 2.69 15.44 -3.04
N GLU A 31 2.84 15.54 -1.72
CA GLU A 31 3.76 16.50 -1.09
C GLU A 31 5.22 16.30 -1.54
N ALA A 32 5.67 15.05 -1.70
CA ALA A 32 7.04 14.74 -2.11
C ALA A 32 7.34 15.03 -3.60
N VAL A 33 6.31 15.15 -4.44
CA VAL A 33 6.43 15.35 -5.89
C VAL A 33 5.81 16.66 -6.38
N ASP A 34 5.44 17.57 -5.47
CA ASP A 34 4.72 18.82 -5.80
C ASP A 34 5.54 19.84 -6.63
N ASP A 35 6.86 19.70 -6.69
CA ASP A 35 7.72 20.50 -7.59
C ASP A 35 8.00 19.81 -8.94
N ALA A 36 7.55 18.57 -9.13
CA ALA A 36 7.91 17.76 -10.29
C ALA A 36 6.90 17.87 -11.44
N ASN A 37 7.41 18.02 -12.67
CA ASN A 37 6.64 17.98 -13.91
C ASN A 37 6.54 16.58 -14.51
N ARG A 38 7.43 15.67 -14.12
CA ARG A 38 7.44 14.26 -14.51
C ARG A 38 7.49 13.41 -13.25
N ILE A 39 6.43 12.67 -12.98
CA ILE A 39 6.28 11.84 -11.78
C ILE A 39 6.40 10.37 -12.20
N HIS A 40 7.24 9.61 -11.50
CA HIS A 40 7.31 8.16 -11.64
C HIS A 40 6.95 7.51 -10.32
N ILE A 41 5.82 6.83 -10.28
CA ILE A 41 5.41 6.01 -9.16
C ILE A 41 5.89 4.58 -9.38
N VAL A 42 6.53 3.99 -8.37
CA VAL A 42 6.80 2.55 -8.32
C VAL A 42 5.92 1.94 -7.24
N ASP A 43 5.03 1.04 -7.64
CA ASP A 43 4.00 0.49 -6.77
C ASP A 43 4.13 -1.03 -6.65
N PHE A 44 4.00 -1.54 -5.43
CA PHE A 44 4.12 -2.95 -5.09
C PHE A 44 2.79 -3.62 -4.70
N ASP A 45 1.67 -2.92 -4.87
CA ASP A 45 0.32 -3.45 -4.59
C ASP A 45 -0.74 -2.64 -5.36
N ILE A 46 -0.76 -2.83 -6.69
CA ILE A 46 -1.54 -1.96 -7.59
C ILE A 46 -3.06 -2.12 -7.40
N GLY A 47 -3.45 -3.29 -6.88
CA GLY A 47 -4.83 -3.70 -6.68
C GLY A 47 -5.67 -3.42 -7.93
N PHE A 48 -6.77 -2.70 -7.73
CA PHE A 48 -7.68 -2.30 -8.81
C PHE A 48 -7.48 -0.83 -9.27
N GLY A 49 -6.36 -0.19 -8.91
CA GLY A 49 -6.05 1.17 -9.35
C GLY A 49 -6.80 2.30 -8.64
N ALA A 50 -7.61 2.02 -7.62
CA ALA A 50 -8.41 3.04 -6.92
C ALA A 50 -7.56 4.15 -6.28
N GLN A 51 -6.41 3.79 -5.70
CA GLN A 51 -5.46 4.75 -5.16
C GLN A 51 -4.95 5.71 -6.23
N TRP A 52 -4.60 5.17 -7.40
CA TRP A 52 -3.99 5.92 -8.49
C TRP A 52 -5.00 6.81 -9.22
N ALA A 53 -6.24 6.37 -9.35
CA ALA A 53 -7.32 7.25 -9.78
C ALA A 53 -7.49 8.45 -8.82
N SER A 54 -7.48 8.21 -7.50
CA SER A 54 -7.54 9.28 -6.50
C SER A 54 -6.31 10.18 -6.52
N PHE A 55 -5.11 9.64 -6.73
CA PHE A 55 -3.87 10.41 -6.84
C PHE A 55 -3.91 11.33 -8.06
N MET A 56 -4.32 10.78 -9.21
CA MET A 56 -4.45 11.54 -10.46
C MET A 56 -5.44 12.70 -10.35
N GLN A 57 -6.54 12.56 -9.59
CA GLN A 57 -7.52 13.63 -9.39
C GLN A 57 -6.92 14.91 -8.80
N GLU A 58 -5.87 14.78 -7.98
CA GLU A 58 -5.24 15.90 -7.29
C GLU A 58 -4.17 16.58 -8.16
N LEU A 59 -3.65 15.92 -9.21
CA LEU A 59 -2.54 16.45 -10.01
C LEU A 59 -2.89 17.72 -10.82
N PRO A 60 -4.06 17.84 -11.48
CA PRO A 60 -4.43 19.05 -12.22
C PRO A 60 -4.69 20.28 -11.33
N LEU A 61 -4.91 20.08 -10.03
CA LEU A 61 -5.19 21.17 -9.08
C LEU A 61 -3.92 21.94 -8.68
N ARG A 62 -2.74 21.50 -9.13
CA ARG A 62 -1.46 22.12 -8.84
C ARG A 62 -1.30 23.44 -9.60
N ASN A 63 -0.76 24.45 -8.92
CA ASN A 63 -0.53 25.79 -9.48
C ASN A 63 0.52 25.85 -10.61
N ARG A 64 1.20 24.74 -10.93
CA ARG A 64 2.35 24.67 -11.85
C ARG A 64 2.06 23.93 -13.16
N GLY A 65 0.79 23.63 -13.43
CA GLY A 65 0.36 22.87 -14.60
C GLY A 65 0.32 21.35 -14.34
N THR A 66 -0.28 20.62 -15.28
CA THR A 66 -0.50 19.17 -15.16
C THR A 66 0.80 18.40 -15.46
N PRO A 67 1.33 17.60 -14.52
CA PRO A 67 2.52 16.77 -14.76
C PRO A 67 2.21 15.56 -15.66
N SER A 68 3.25 14.94 -16.23
CA SER A 68 3.14 13.57 -16.75
C SER A 68 3.30 12.56 -15.62
N LEU A 69 2.57 11.45 -15.69
CA LEU A 69 2.57 10.39 -14.68
C LEU A 69 2.92 9.05 -15.31
N LYS A 70 4.03 8.45 -14.88
CA LYS A 70 4.34 7.04 -15.13
C LYS A 70 4.09 6.24 -13.86
N ILE A 71 3.47 5.08 -13.98
CA ILE A 71 3.39 4.09 -12.89
C ILE A 71 4.06 2.80 -13.38
N THR A 72 5.01 2.30 -12.59
CA THR A 72 5.49 0.92 -12.72
C THR A 72 4.93 0.10 -11.57
N ALA A 73 4.06 -0.83 -11.91
CA ALA A 73 3.34 -1.68 -10.97
C ALA A 73 3.94 -3.08 -10.94
N PHE A 74 4.26 -3.58 -9.75
CA PHE A 74 4.61 -4.97 -9.57
C PHE A 74 3.37 -5.81 -9.27
N ALA A 75 3.14 -6.81 -10.10
CA ALA A 75 2.07 -7.77 -9.94
C ALA A 75 2.62 -9.19 -10.06
N SER A 76 2.16 -10.11 -9.21
CA SER A 76 2.44 -11.53 -9.35
C SER A 76 1.27 -12.21 -10.06
N PRO A 77 1.51 -13.11 -11.04
CA PRO A 77 0.46 -13.94 -11.63
C PRO A 77 -0.30 -14.80 -10.60
N SER A 78 0.31 -15.03 -9.42
CA SER A 78 -0.32 -15.76 -8.31
C SER A 78 -1.38 -14.93 -7.56
N THR A 79 -1.29 -13.60 -7.59
CA THR A 79 -2.18 -12.69 -6.86
C THR A 79 -3.03 -11.82 -7.78
N HIS A 80 -2.63 -11.66 -9.05
CA HIS A 80 -3.30 -10.79 -10.00
C HIS A 80 -3.68 -11.56 -11.26
N HIS A 81 -4.98 -11.61 -11.55
CA HIS A 81 -5.46 -12.26 -12.76
C HIS A 81 -5.16 -11.37 -14.00
N PRO A 82 -4.60 -11.90 -15.10
CA PRO A 82 -4.20 -11.10 -16.26
C PRO A 82 -5.33 -10.24 -16.84
N VAL A 83 -6.57 -10.76 -16.85
CA VAL A 83 -7.75 -10.01 -17.31
C VAL A 83 -8.06 -8.83 -16.39
N GLU A 84 -7.91 -8.98 -15.08
CA GLU A 84 -8.17 -7.91 -14.12
C GLU A 84 -7.12 -6.80 -14.25
N LEU A 85 -5.85 -7.17 -14.45
CA LEU A 85 -4.78 -6.22 -14.74
C LEU A 85 -5.03 -5.46 -16.05
N GLY A 86 -5.49 -6.14 -17.10
CA GLY A 86 -5.86 -5.52 -18.36
C GLY A 86 -6.97 -4.49 -18.20
N LEU A 87 -8.07 -4.87 -17.54
CA LEU A 87 -9.19 -3.97 -17.24
C LEU A 87 -8.77 -2.79 -16.35
N MET A 88 -7.94 -3.03 -15.34
CA MET A 88 -7.41 -1.98 -14.46
C MET A 88 -6.57 -0.97 -15.27
N LYS A 89 -5.69 -1.46 -16.16
CA LYS A 89 -4.87 -0.61 -17.03
C LYS A 89 -5.72 0.24 -17.97
N GLU A 90 -6.73 -0.37 -18.62
CA GLU A 90 -7.67 0.35 -19.47
C GLU A 90 -8.42 1.44 -18.70
N ASN A 91 -8.97 1.10 -17.53
CA ASN A 91 -9.70 2.06 -16.70
C ASN A 91 -8.84 3.25 -16.25
N LEU A 92 -7.60 3.00 -15.80
CA LEU A 92 -6.69 4.09 -15.41
C LEU A 92 -6.28 4.96 -16.59
N THR A 93 -6.04 4.34 -17.75
CA THR A 93 -5.68 5.08 -18.98
C THR A 93 -6.83 5.95 -19.45
N GLN A 94 -8.05 5.41 -19.48
CA GLN A 94 -9.24 6.17 -19.80
C GLN A 94 -9.45 7.32 -18.81
N PHE A 95 -9.35 7.05 -17.52
CA PHE A 95 -9.50 8.07 -16.48
C PHE A 95 -8.48 9.20 -16.62
N ALA A 96 -7.20 8.89 -16.86
CA ALA A 96 -6.16 9.88 -17.08
C ALA A 96 -6.44 10.77 -18.31
N ASN A 97 -6.93 10.17 -19.40
CA ASN A 97 -7.32 10.92 -20.60
C ASN A 97 -8.48 11.88 -20.33
N GLU A 98 -9.49 11.46 -19.56
CA GLU A 98 -10.66 12.29 -19.20
C GLU A 98 -10.28 13.55 -18.41
N ILE A 99 -9.25 13.46 -17.57
CA ILE A 99 -8.75 14.59 -16.76
C ILE A 99 -7.51 15.27 -17.36
N GLY A 100 -7.09 14.89 -18.56
CA GLY A 100 -6.02 15.53 -19.32
C GLY A 100 -4.60 15.28 -18.79
N ILE A 101 -4.33 14.12 -18.18
CA ILE A 101 -3.00 13.72 -17.70
C ILE A 101 -2.32 12.82 -18.73
N SER A 102 -1.07 13.14 -19.09
CA SER A 102 -0.22 12.23 -19.84
C SER A 102 0.19 11.05 -18.95
N PHE A 103 -0.31 9.86 -19.26
CA PHE A 103 -0.21 8.69 -18.38
C PHE A 103 0.40 7.47 -19.07
N GLU A 104 1.30 6.78 -18.37
CA GLU A 104 1.90 5.50 -18.75
C GLU A 104 1.79 4.51 -17.60
N LEU A 105 1.31 3.28 -17.86
CA LEU A 105 1.33 2.17 -16.92
C LEU A 105 2.10 0.98 -17.48
N GLU A 106 3.17 0.65 -16.78
CA GLU A 106 3.99 -0.54 -16.99
C GLU A 106 3.72 -1.55 -15.87
N VAL A 107 3.44 -2.81 -16.21
CA VAL A 107 3.23 -3.87 -15.23
C VAL A 107 4.38 -4.86 -15.35
N CYS A 108 5.13 -5.00 -14.26
CA CYS A 108 6.25 -5.90 -14.13
C CYS A 108 5.85 -7.12 -13.30
N ASN A 109 6.38 -8.30 -13.67
CA ASN A 109 6.18 -9.49 -12.87
C ASN A 109 7.03 -9.42 -11.60
N PHE A 110 6.37 -9.39 -10.44
CA PHE A 110 7.03 -9.31 -9.14
C PHE A 110 7.95 -10.52 -8.86
N ASP A 111 7.53 -11.73 -9.27
CA ASP A 111 8.25 -12.98 -9.02
C ASP A 111 9.64 -13.01 -9.71
N ILE A 112 9.82 -12.23 -10.79
CA ILE A 112 11.09 -12.17 -11.53
C ILE A 112 12.09 -11.23 -10.83
N LEU A 113 11.60 -10.26 -10.04
CA LEU A 113 12.42 -9.38 -9.19
C LEU A 113 13.08 -10.10 -8.04
N GLU A 114 12.57 -11.28 -7.72
CA GLU A 114 13.10 -12.15 -6.69
C GLU A 114 14.22 -13.07 -7.21
N GLN A 115 14.29 -13.35 -8.52
CA GLN A 115 15.16 -14.39 -9.11
C GLN A 115 16.40 -13.86 -9.81
N THR A 116 16.32 -12.65 -10.37
CA THR A 116 17.43 -12.05 -11.10
C THR A 116 17.86 -10.78 -10.37
N SER A 117 19.15 -10.65 -10.07
CA SER A 117 19.72 -9.37 -9.66
C SER A 117 19.54 -8.42 -10.84
N TYR A 118 18.40 -7.71 -10.88
CA TYR A 118 18.10 -6.89 -12.04
C TYR A 118 19.21 -5.88 -12.25
N THR A 119 19.81 -5.97 -13.43
CA THR A 119 20.49 -4.87 -14.06
C THR A 119 19.49 -3.74 -14.23
N LEU A 120 19.88 -2.55 -13.74
CA LEU A 120 19.16 -1.27 -13.72
C LEU A 120 18.59 -0.80 -15.07
N SER A 121 18.74 -1.57 -16.15
CA SER A 121 18.38 -1.20 -17.51
C SER A 121 16.87 -1.10 -17.78
N VAL A 122 16.03 -1.81 -17.02
CA VAL A 122 14.54 -1.66 -17.12
C VAL A 122 14.06 -0.39 -16.42
N PHE A 123 14.81 0.06 -15.40
CA PHE A 123 14.49 1.24 -14.59
C PHE A 123 15.52 2.35 -14.85
N GLN A 124 15.80 2.64 -16.13
CA GLN A 124 16.45 3.90 -16.49
C GLN A 124 15.47 5.03 -16.17
N THR A 125 15.46 5.45 -14.91
CA THR A 125 14.81 6.69 -14.49
C THR A 125 15.46 7.80 -15.30
N ASN A 126 14.65 8.52 -16.09
CA ASN A 126 15.18 9.68 -16.79
C ASN A 126 15.68 10.69 -15.74
N GLU A 127 16.80 11.37 -15.99
CA GLU A 127 17.43 12.29 -15.02
C GLU A 127 16.50 13.41 -14.49
N ASN A 128 15.33 13.60 -15.12
CA ASN A 128 14.35 14.62 -14.78
C ASN A 128 13.04 14.08 -14.15
N GLU A 129 12.97 12.81 -13.78
CA GLU A 129 11.79 12.20 -13.14
C GLU A 129 11.87 12.20 -11.61
N ALA A 130 10.81 12.64 -10.96
CA ALA A 130 10.66 12.50 -9.51
C ALA A 130 10.07 11.12 -9.19
N VAL A 131 10.90 10.24 -8.62
CA VAL A 131 10.48 8.88 -8.26
C VAL A 131 9.88 8.89 -6.85
N ALA A 132 8.71 8.27 -6.70
CA ALA A 132 8.08 8.00 -5.42
C ALA A 132 7.61 6.54 -5.35
N VAL A 133 7.74 5.91 -4.19
CA VAL A 133 7.53 4.46 -4.05
C VAL A 133 6.38 4.20 -3.07
N ASN A 134 5.42 3.40 -3.48
CA ASN A 134 4.38 2.84 -2.62
C ASN A 134 4.71 1.36 -2.34
N PHE A 135 5.15 1.07 -1.12
CA PHE A 135 5.65 -0.25 -0.72
C PHE A 135 4.95 -0.73 0.56
N PRO A 136 3.75 -1.31 0.46
CA PRO A 136 3.14 -1.99 1.59
C PRO A 136 3.97 -3.19 2.05
N ILE A 137 4.13 -3.36 3.36
CA ILE A 137 4.98 -4.42 3.91
C ILE A 137 4.44 -5.82 3.54
N TRP A 138 3.12 -5.94 3.40
CA TRP A 138 2.48 -7.19 3.04
C TRP A 138 2.78 -7.68 1.63
N SER A 139 3.27 -6.82 0.73
CA SER A 139 3.75 -7.21 -0.59
C SER A 139 4.93 -8.19 -0.52
N SER A 140 5.61 -8.27 0.64
CA SER A 140 6.71 -9.21 0.90
C SER A 140 6.36 -10.35 1.88
N SER A 141 5.11 -10.44 2.38
CA SER A 141 4.75 -11.42 3.43
C SER A 141 4.97 -12.87 2.99
N SER A 142 4.77 -13.19 1.70
CA SER A 142 4.94 -14.55 1.18
C SER A 142 6.40 -14.97 1.09
N GLN A 143 7.34 -14.01 0.99
CA GLN A 143 8.78 -14.20 0.83
C GLN A 143 9.56 -13.14 1.64
N PRO A 144 9.47 -13.14 2.97
CA PRO A 144 10.04 -12.07 3.80
C PRO A 144 11.57 -12.00 3.69
N ALA A 145 12.24 -13.11 3.33
CA ALA A 145 13.67 -13.16 3.08
C ALA A 145 14.13 -12.29 1.89
N ALA A 146 13.23 -11.95 0.96
CA ALA A 146 13.54 -11.08 -0.18
C ALA A 146 13.58 -9.59 0.20
N LEU A 147 12.98 -9.20 1.35
CA LEU A 147 12.83 -7.81 1.77
C LEU A 147 14.14 -7.00 1.76
N PRO A 148 15.29 -7.50 2.28
CA PRO A 148 16.55 -6.75 2.21
C PRO A 148 17.01 -6.44 0.78
N ASN A 149 16.76 -7.35 -0.17
CA ASN A 149 17.10 -7.14 -1.58
C ASN A 149 16.15 -6.15 -2.24
N LEU A 150 14.86 -6.22 -1.94
CA LEU A 150 13.85 -5.24 -2.37
C LEU A 150 14.20 -3.84 -1.89
N LEU A 151 14.59 -3.68 -0.63
CA LEU A 151 15.00 -2.39 -0.08
C LEU A 151 16.26 -1.83 -0.77
N ARG A 152 17.22 -2.70 -1.13
CA ARG A 152 18.40 -2.29 -1.90
C ARG A 152 18.01 -1.83 -3.30
N PHE A 153 17.11 -2.56 -3.97
CA PHE A 153 16.56 -2.17 -5.27
C PHE A 153 15.84 -0.82 -5.19
N ILE A 154 14.91 -0.66 -4.23
CA ILE A 154 14.18 0.59 -4.01
C ILE A 154 15.16 1.75 -3.79
N LYS A 155 16.23 1.54 -3.01
CA LYS A 155 17.24 2.57 -2.77
C LYS A 155 18.00 2.96 -4.04
N GLN A 156 18.25 2.03 -4.95
CA GLN A 156 18.92 2.33 -6.23
C GLN A 156 18.07 3.22 -7.14
N LEU A 157 16.74 3.19 -7.00
CA LEU A 157 15.84 4.12 -7.70
C LEU A 157 15.97 5.57 -7.21
N SER A 158 16.68 5.80 -6.10
CA SER A 158 16.84 7.11 -5.45
C SER A 158 15.50 7.87 -5.26
N PRO A 159 14.47 7.23 -4.69
CA PRO A 159 13.15 7.84 -4.54
C PRO A 159 13.18 9.03 -3.59
N ARG A 160 12.38 10.04 -3.91
CA ARG A 160 12.14 11.18 -3.01
C ARG A 160 11.44 10.76 -1.73
N ILE A 161 10.56 9.75 -1.84
CA ILE A 161 9.81 9.19 -0.73
C ILE A 161 9.51 7.70 -0.98
N VAL A 162 9.53 6.92 0.09
CA VAL A 162 8.93 5.59 0.16
C VAL A 162 7.83 5.64 1.21
N VAL A 163 6.59 5.34 0.82
CA VAL A 163 5.46 5.21 1.73
C VAL A 163 5.19 3.73 1.96
N SER A 164 5.10 3.32 3.22
CA SER A 164 4.89 1.93 3.61
C SER A 164 3.78 1.79 4.64
N LEU A 165 3.03 0.69 4.54
CA LEU A 165 1.99 0.32 5.49
C LEU A 165 2.23 -1.05 6.08
N ASP A 166 1.87 -1.16 7.34
CA ASP A 166 1.99 -2.35 8.13
C ASP A 166 0.68 -2.63 8.87
N ARG A 167 0.18 -3.87 8.75
CA ARG A 167 -1.02 -4.34 9.49
C ARG A 167 -0.68 -4.82 10.91
N GLY A 168 0.60 -4.87 11.28
CA GLY A 168 1.08 -5.31 12.58
C GLY A 168 0.89 -6.81 12.85
N CYS A 169 0.48 -7.59 11.84
CA CYS A 169 0.29 -9.04 11.95
C CYS A 169 1.61 -9.82 11.74
N ASP A 170 2.53 -9.28 10.94
CA ASP A 170 3.77 -9.96 10.57
C ASP A 170 4.89 -9.63 11.56
N ARG A 171 5.13 -10.58 12.48
CA ARG A 171 6.14 -10.49 13.55
C ARG A 171 7.23 -11.54 13.42
N PHE A 172 8.05 -11.39 12.39
CA PHE A 172 9.15 -12.32 12.08
C PHE A 172 10.26 -12.35 13.15
N ASP A 173 10.26 -11.40 14.10
CA ASP A 173 11.15 -11.38 15.26
C ASP A 173 10.75 -12.42 16.34
N LEU A 174 9.51 -12.90 16.29
CA LEU A 174 8.95 -13.83 17.27
C LEU A 174 9.11 -15.31 16.84
N PRO A 175 9.20 -16.25 17.80
CA PRO A 175 9.04 -17.68 17.54
C PRO A 175 7.70 -17.99 16.83
N PHE A 176 7.66 -19.06 16.04
CA PHE A 176 6.50 -19.43 15.23
C PHE A 176 5.15 -19.41 15.99
N PRO A 177 4.99 -20.02 17.18
CA PRO A 177 3.70 -20.01 17.88
C PRO A 177 3.24 -18.60 18.28
N GLN A 178 4.18 -17.74 18.69
CA GLN A 178 3.88 -16.35 19.08
C GLN A 178 3.55 -15.49 17.87
N HIS A 179 4.23 -15.73 16.74
CA HIS A 179 3.89 -15.09 15.46
C HIS A 179 2.44 -15.41 15.04
N ILE A 180 2.04 -16.68 15.08
CA ILE A 180 0.67 -17.09 14.75
C ILE A 180 -0.35 -16.47 15.70
N LEU A 181 -0.06 -16.45 17.01
CA LEU A 181 -0.95 -15.82 17.98
C LEU A 181 -1.12 -14.32 17.70
N GLN A 182 -0.04 -13.61 17.39
CA GLN A 182 -0.11 -12.18 17.02
C GLN A 182 -0.93 -11.98 15.75
N ALA A 183 -0.68 -12.76 14.70
CA ALA A 183 -1.42 -12.65 13.45
C ALA A 183 -2.93 -12.87 13.69
N LEU A 184 -3.30 -13.92 14.43
CA LEU A 184 -4.69 -14.18 14.82
C LEU A 184 -5.31 -13.02 15.60
N GLN A 185 -4.58 -12.45 16.56
CA GLN A 185 -5.05 -11.28 17.31
C GLN A 185 -5.32 -10.09 16.38
N SER A 186 -4.42 -9.79 15.44
CA SER A 186 -4.63 -8.73 14.45
C SER A 186 -5.89 -8.96 13.59
N TYR A 187 -6.12 -10.19 13.13
CA TYR A 187 -7.34 -10.51 12.35
C TYR A 187 -8.62 -10.45 13.20
N ILE A 188 -8.57 -10.85 14.47
CA ILE A 188 -9.71 -10.69 15.40
C ILE A 188 -10.07 -9.20 15.56
N ILE A 189 -9.08 -8.34 15.78
CA ILE A 189 -9.30 -6.89 15.92
C ILE A 189 -9.91 -6.31 14.64
N LEU A 190 -9.42 -6.76 13.47
CA LEU A 190 -9.96 -6.36 12.18
C LEU A 190 -11.43 -6.79 12.01
N LEU A 191 -11.75 -8.06 12.29
CA LEU A 191 -13.13 -8.57 12.20
C LEU A 191 -14.08 -7.84 13.15
N GLU A 192 -13.69 -7.64 14.42
CA GLU A 192 -14.47 -6.87 15.40
C GLU A 192 -14.74 -5.44 14.92
N SER A 193 -13.79 -4.82 14.22
CA SER A 193 -13.97 -3.48 13.66
C SER A 193 -14.92 -3.45 12.46
N LEU A 194 -14.96 -4.53 11.66
CA LEU A 194 -15.87 -4.68 10.53
C LEU A 194 -17.29 -4.90 11.03
N ASP A 195 -17.46 -5.74 12.05
CA ASP A 195 -18.76 -5.96 12.69
C ASP A 195 -19.36 -4.64 13.21
N ALA A 196 -18.53 -3.75 13.76
CA ALA A 196 -18.99 -2.48 14.30
C ALA A 196 -19.51 -1.47 13.26
N VAL A 197 -19.13 -1.61 11.98
CA VAL A 197 -19.62 -0.77 10.89
C VAL A 197 -20.83 -1.40 10.16
N ASN A 198 -21.41 -2.47 10.72
CA ASN A 198 -22.58 -3.18 10.19
C ASN A 198 -22.41 -3.59 8.72
N VAL A 199 -21.26 -4.19 8.37
CA VAL A 199 -21.04 -4.75 7.03
C VAL A 199 -22.14 -5.78 6.71
N PRO A 200 -22.83 -5.70 5.57
CA PRO A 200 -23.79 -6.71 5.16
C PRO A 200 -23.15 -8.09 5.09
N SER A 201 -23.83 -9.12 5.58
CA SER A 201 -23.26 -10.48 5.68
C SER A 201 -22.69 -11.02 4.36
N ASP A 202 -23.32 -10.75 3.21
CA ASP A 202 -22.78 -11.13 1.89
C ASP A 202 -21.44 -10.43 1.56
N ALA A 203 -21.29 -9.16 1.94
CA ALA A 203 -20.04 -8.44 1.77
C ALA A 203 -18.98 -8.96 2.74
N LEU A 204 -19.34 -9.22 4.01
CA LEU A 204 -18.43 -9.78 5.00
C LEU A 204 -17.88 -11.15 4.56
N ASN A 205 -18.74 -12.06 4.09
CA ASN A 205 -18.33 -13.36 3.57
C ASN A 205 -17.32 -13.24 2.40
N LYS A 206 -17.50 -12.24 1.53
CA LYS A 206 -16.57 -11.98 0.43
C LYS A 206 -15.25 -11.43 0.95
N ILE A 207 -15.26 -10.54 1.94
CA ILE A 207 -14.06 -9.99 2.58
C ILE A 207 -13.25 -11.11 3.21
N GLU A 208 -13.90 -11.96 4.01
CA GLU A 208 -13.26 -13.09 4.66
C GLU A 208 -12.63 -14.04 3.63
N ARG A 209 -13.39 -14.43 2.61
CA ARG A 209 -12.95 -15.41 1.61
C ARG A 209 -11.89 -14.90 0.66
N PHE A 210 -12.00 -13.65 0.19
CA PHE A 210 -11.16 -13.14 -0.90
C PHE A 210 -10.06 -12.17 -0.44
N LEU A 211 -10.12 -11.64 0.80
CA LEU A 211 -9.10 -10.76 1.34
C LEU A 211 -8.41 -11.35 2.57
N LEU A 212 -9.19 -11.78 3.57
CA LEU A 212 -8.60 -12.23 4.85
C LEU A 212 -7.98 -13.60 4.73
N GLN A 213 -8.67 -14.59 4.17
CA GLN A 213 -8.15 -15.94 4.01
C GLN A 213 -6.83 -15.97 3.22
N PRO A 214 -6.71 -15.35 2.03
CA PRO A 214 -5.44 -15.30 1.31
C PRO A 214 -4.33 -14.57 2.09
N SER A 215 -4.69 -13.50 2.82
CA SER A 215 -3.71 -12.77 3.66
C SER A 215 -3.21 -13.65 4.82
N ILE A 216 -4.09 -14.40 5.47
CA ILE A 216 -3.74 -15.35 6.54
C ILE A 216 -2.84 -16.46 5.98
N GLU A 217 -3.23 -17.06 4.86
CA GLU A 217 -2.45 -18.10 4.19
C GLU A 217 -1.05 -17.58 3.84
N SER A 218 -0.94 -16.36 3.31
CA SER A 218 0.34 -15.70 2.99
C SER A 218 1.21 -15.50 4.24
N THR A 219 0.66 -14.96 5.33
CA THR A 219 1.39 -14.77 6.61
C THR A 219 1.89 -16.11 7.17
N VAL A 220 1.08 -17.17 7.13
CA VAL A 220 1.46 -18.50 7.62
C VAL A 220 2.54 -19.12 6.72
N LEU A 221 2.32 -19.14 5.40
CA LEU A 221 3.25 -19.73 4.44
C LEU A 221 4.58 -18.98 4.40
N GLY A 222 4.55 -17.65 4.46
CA GLY A 222 5.74 -16.81 4.53
C GLY A 222 6.62 -17.15 5.73
N ARG A 223 6.01 -17.33 6.90
CA ARG A 223 6.73 -17.75 8.11
C ARG A 223 7.29 -19.17 7.99
N LEU A 224 6.58 -20.09 7.33
CA LEU A 224 7.09 -21.46 7.09
C LEU A 224 8.28 -21.46 6.13
N ARG A 225 8.28 -20.59 5.12
CA ARG A 225 9.37 -20.47 4.13
C ARG A 225 10.59 -19.74 4.69
N ALA A 226 10.41 -18.83 5.65
CA ALA A 226 11.48 -18.14 6.36
C ALA A 226 11.37 -18.42 7.87
N PRO A 227 11.86 -19.58 8.36
CA PRO A 227 11.73 -19.98 9.75
C PRO A 227 12.64 -19.18 10.69
N ASP A 228 13.75 -18.66 10.16
CA ASP A 228 14.70 -17.87 10.94
C ASP A 228 14.08 -16.56 11.41
N LYS A 229 14.53 -16.08 12.57
CA LYS A 229 14.07 -14.79 13.09
C LYS A 229 14.62 -13.67 12.21
N MET A 230 13.76 -12.73 11.86
CA MET A 230 14.16 -11.53 11.13
C MET A 230 13.93 -10.29 12.00
N PRO A 231 14.77 -9.25 11.86
CA PRO A 231 14.46 -7.95 12.47
C PRO A 231 13.11 -7.43 11.99
N LEU A 232 12.49 -6.56 12.79
CA LEU A 232 11.31 -5.81 12.36
C LEU A 232 11.59 -5.07 11.05
N TRP A 233 10.59 -4.98 10.18
CA TRP A 233 10.73 -4.32 8.88
C TRP A 233 11.25 -2.88 9.01
N LYS A 234 10.84 -2.12 10.04
CA LYS A 234 11.36 -0.77 10.32
C LYS A 234 12.88 -0.76 10.56
N THR A 235 13.40 -1.79 11.24
CA THR A 235 14.84 -1.98 11.45
C THR A 235 15.55 -2.32 10.15
N LEU A 236 14.92 -3.10 9.26
CA LEU A 236 15.46 -3.42 7.94
C LEU A 236 15.52 -2.16 7.06
N PHE A 237 14.51 -1.29 7.09
CA PHE A 237 14.54 0.02 6.42
C PHE A 237 15.71 0.86 6.91
N ALA A 238 15.84 1.03 8.23
CA ALA A 238 16.97 1.78 8.80
C ALA A 238 18.33 1.17 8.43
N SER A 239 18.43 -0.16 8.42
CA SER A 239 19.68 -0.87 8.06
C SER A 239 20.02 -0.77 6.57
N ALA A 240 19.02 -0.65 5.70
CA ALA A 240 19.20 -0.30 4.29
C ALA A 240 19.54 1.20 4.09
N GLY A 241 19.56 1.98 5.19
CA GLY A 241 19.92 3.39 5.21
C GLY A 241 18.80 4.30 4.77
N PHE A 242 17.54 3.90 4.93
CA PHE A 242 16.40 4.81 4.86
C PHE A 242 16.26 5.57 6.19
N THR A 243 15.85 6.82 6.13
CA THR A 243 15.53 7.61 7.32
C THR A 243 14.03 7.91 7.38
N PRO A 244 13.40 7.76 8.56
CA PRO A 244 11.96 7.97 8.70
C PRO A 244 11.60 9.45 8.54
N LEU A 245 10.45 9.71 7.92
CA LEU A 245 9.86 11.04 7.70
C LEU A 245 8.58 11.19 8.52
N THR A 246 8.41 12.37 9.12
CA THR A 246 7.17 12.74 9.80
C THR A 246 6.13 13.20 8.80
N PHE A 247 4.92 12.65 8.86
CA PHE A 247 3.79 13.16 8.07
C PHE A 247 3.45 14.60 8.43
N SER A 248 2.98 15.35 7.44
CA SER A 248 2.54 16.73 7.61
C SER A 248 1.28 16.80 8.49
N ASN A 249 1.05 17.97 9.09
CA ASN A 249 -0.18 18.21 9.85
C ASN A 249 -1.42 18.13 8.95
N PHE A 250 -1.26 18.38 7.65
CA PHE A 250 -2.33 18.26 6.67
C PHE A 250 -2.71 16.79 6.43
N THR A 251 -1.72 15.90 6.25
CA THR A 251 -1.94 14.45 6.17
C THR A 251 -2.66 13.93 7.42
N GLU A 252 -2.22 14.35 8.60
CA GLU A 252 -2.82 13.98 9.88
C GLU A 252 -4.28 14.45 9.99
N THR A 253 -4.56 15.72 9.67
CA THR A 253 -5.91 16.29 9.68
C THR A 253 -6.84 15.58 8.71
N GLN A 254 -6.34 15.21 7.52
CA GLN A 254 -7.11 14.46 6.52
C GLN A 254 -7.50 13.08 7.05
N ALA A 255 -6.55 12.34 7.66
CA ALA A 255 -6.82 11.04 8.27
C ALA A 255 -7.85 11.15 9.40
N GLU A 256 -7.74 12.16 10.28
CA GLU A 256 -8.74 12.42 11.31
C GLU A 256 -10.13 12.70 10.72
N CYS A 257 -10.22 13.45 9.62
CA CYS A 257 -11.49 13.74 8.96
C CYS A 257 -12.15 12.47 8.40
N VAL A 258 -11.36 11.55 7.84
CA VAL A 258 -11.86 10.24 7.37
C VAL A 258 -12.42 9.44 8.55
N VAL A 259 -11.72 9.39 9.69
CA VAL A 259 -12.21 8.73 10.89
C VAL A 259 -13.50 9.36 11.41
N LYS A 260 -13.55 10.70 11.52
CA LYS A 260 -14.73 11.44 12.02
C LYS A 260 -15.98 11.22 11.17
N ARG A 261 -15.82 10.89 9.88
CA ARG A 261 -16.93 10.57 8.96
C ARG A 261 -17.40 9.12 9.04
N THR A 262 -16.69 8.26 9.78
CA THR A 262 -17.04 6.85 9.92
C THR A 262 -18.15 6.68 10.96
N PRO A 263 -19.23 5.93 10.66
CA PRO A 263 -20.39 5.82 11.54
C PRO A 263 -20.12 5.08 12.86
N ALA A 264 -19.09 4.21 12.89
CA ALA A 264 -18.74 3.42 14.07
C ALA A 264 -17.87 4.20 15.06
N ARG A 265 -18.28 4.18 16.33
CA ARG A 265 -17.46 4.69 17.44
C ARG A 265 -16.39 3.66 17.78
N GLY A 266 -15.13 4.11 17.90
CA GLY A 266 -14.00 3.24 18.27
C GLY A 266 -12.79 3.40 17.36
N PHE A 267 -12.96 3.93 16.15
CA PHE A 267 -11.83 4.30 15.32
C PHE A 267 -11.21 5.62 15.78
N HIS A 268 -9.88 5.65 15.84
CA HIS A 268 -9.11 6.88 16.00
C HIS A 268 -7.76 6.75 15.30
N VAL A 269 -7.14 7.88 14.98
CA VAL A 269 -5.79 7.93 14.41
C VAL A 269 -4.88 8.61 15.42
N GLU A 270 -3.67 8.07 15.58
CA GLU A 270 -2.64 8.61 16.45
C GLU A 270 -1.34 8.80 15.65
N LYS A 271 -0.74 9.98 15.73
CA LYS A 271 0.60 10.23 15.22
C LYS A 271 1.63 9.73 16.24
N ARG A 272 2.41 8.73 15.83
CA ARG A 272 3.50 8.16 16.62
C ARG A 272 4.83 8.38 15.90
N GLN A 273 5.57 9.39 16.34
CA GLN A 273 6.86 9.76 15.73
C GLN A 273 6.71 9.98 14.22
N ALA A 274 7.26 9.07 13.41
CA ALA A 274 7.23 9.07 11.95
C ALA A 274 6.19 8.09 11.36
N SER A 275 5.15 7.77 12.13
CA SER A 275 4.06 6.89 11.71
C SER A 275 2.71 7.49 12.06
N LEU A 276 1.72 7.18 11.23
CA LEU A 276 0.32 7.51 11.47
C LEU A 276 -0.43 6.20 11.63
N VAL A 277 -1.01 5.97 12.81
CA VAL A 277 -1.53 4.66 13.20
C VAL A 277 -3.04 4.75 13.39
N LEU A 278 -3.78 3.90 12.67
CA LEU A 278 -5.20 3.68 12.86
C LEU A 278 -5.43 2.65 13.96
N TYR A 279 -6.36 2.96 14.85
CA TYR A 279 -6.78 2.09 15.94
C TYR A 279 -8.23 1.69 15.81
N TRP A 280 -8.53 0.50 16.33
CA TRP A 280 -9.86 0.11 16.76
C TRP A 280 -9.86 -0.06 18.28
N GLN A 281 -10.69 0.73 18.94
CA GLN A 281 -10.71 0.87 20.40
C GLN A 281 -9.35 1.32 20.93
N ARG A 282 -8.55 0.41 21.53
CA ARG A 282 -7.19 0.67 22.02
C ARG A 282 -6.14 -0.21 21.33
N ARG A 283 -6.50 -0.85 20.22
CA ARG A 283 -5.68 -1.84 19.52
C ARG A 283 -5.33 -1.33 18.13
N GLU A 284 -4.06 -1.48 17.75
CA GLU A 284 -3.54 -1.06 16.44
C GLU A 284 -4.13 -1.92 15.33
N LEU A 285 -4.48 -1.27 14.22
CA LEU A 285 -5.01 -1.92 13.02
C LEU A 285 -4.04 -1.84 11.85
N ILE A 286 -3.61 -0.62 11.54
CA ILE A 286 -2.69 -0.36 10.43
C ILE A 286 -1.85 0.88 10.76
N SER A 287 -0.57 0.81 10.45
CA SER A 287 0.38 1.91 10.59
C SER A 287 0.88 2.30 9.22
N ALA A 288 0.69 3.56 8.84
CA ALA A 288 1.39 4.18 7.71
C ALA A 288 2.72 4.79 8.19
N SER A 289 3.72 4.81 7.33
CA SER A 289 5.02 5.44 7.57
C SER A 289 5.62 5.95 6.26
N ALA A 290 6.43 7.00 6.35
CA ALA A 290 7.14 7.56 5.21
C ALA A 290 8.65 7.52 5.48
N TRP A 291 9.43 7.37 4.42
CA TRP A 291 10.89 7.21 4.48
C TRP A 291 11.56 7.94 3.33
N ARG A 292 12.77 8.46 3.54
CA ARG A 292 13.65 8.97 2.49
C ARG A 292 14.94 8.14 2.43
N CYS A 293 15.54 8.09 1.24
CA CYS A 293 16.86 7.48 1.03
C CYS A 293 18.02 8.29 1.61
#